data_AF-A0A813NVY8-F1
#
_entry.id   AF-A0A813NVY8-F1
#
_cell.length_a   1.000
_cell.length_b   1.000
_cell.length_c   1.000
_cell.angle_alpha   90.00
_cell.angle_beta   90.00
_cell.angle_gamma   90.00
#
_symmetry.space_group_name_H-M   'P 1'
#
loop_
_entity.id
_entity.type
_entity.pdbx_description
1 polymer ?
#
loop_
_entity_poly.entity_id
_entity_poly.type
_entity_poly.pdbx_seq_one_letter_code
_entity_poly.pdbx_strand_id
1 'polypeptide(L)'
;MYQQSKHFDLIFISLVTYFGFSQTCLLFFAQLSQGQLRVVPTIANAKVYYFGNRSFSALKFFNRSNEAVYPIWNTIAGGNSSPTWTSEIEGIYNIADSPDVVFDNDLTTEYTNCGSCSSGSSSMLITCGENTGWYLSLGNRFFSLVAFYIGTNTKYPQRDPLTITIEGSNLQRDELIFGWSWTLIYNDSTGLVSNPGRSTFGVLQIIPQFPLPYANYRVLITSKRGIDTCTSYTEFMMIGY
;
A
#
# COMPACT_ATOMS: atom_id res chain seq x y z
N MET A 1 27.35 20.50 -11.51
CA MET A 1 26.62 20.74 -10.25
C MET A 1 25.98 19.41 -9.88
N TYR A 2 26.62 18.62 -9.00
CA TYR A 2 26.15 17.27 -8.63
C TYR A 2 24.95 17.39 -7.69
N GLN A 3 23.80 16.90 -8.12
CA GLN A 3 22.61 16.78 -7.27
C GLN A 3 22.84 15.59 -6.34
N GLN A 4 23.12 15.85 -5.05
CA GLN A 4 23.19 14.80 -4.05
C GLN A 4 21.82 14.15 -3.92
N SER A 5 21.74 12.86 -4.27
CA SER A 5 20.68 11.97 -3.84
C SER A 5 20.52 12.11 -2.32
N LYS A 6 19.34 12.57 -1.87
CA LYS A 6 18.99 12.52 -0.45
C LYS A 6 18.66 11.07 -0.14
N HIS A 7 19.66 10.34 0.36
CA HIS A 7 19.41 9.09 1.08
C HIS A 7 18.58 9.41 2.32
N PHE A 8 17.36 8.86 2.37
CA PHE A 8 16.52 8.87 3.56
C PHE A 8 16.81 7.61 4.36
N ASP A 9 17.75 7.70 5.30
CA ASP A 9 17.96 6.62 6.26
C ASP A 9 16.93 6.76 7.39
N LEU A 10 15.96 5.85 7.43
CA LEU A 10 15.13 5.66 8.63
C LEU A 10 15.97 4.93 9.68
N ILE A 11 16.30 5.61 10.79
CA ILE A 11 16.91 4.95 11.95
C ILE A 11 15.79 4.49 12.89
N PHE A 12 15.67 3.17 13.07
CA PHE A 12 14.79 2.57 14.06
C PHE A 12 15.50 2.52 15.41
N ILE A 13 14.98 3.25 16.40
CA ILE A 13 15.46 3.16 17.79
C ILE A 13 14.48 2.30 18.57
N SER A 14 14.88 1.06 18.87
CA SER A 14 14.18 0.23 19.85
C SER A 14 14.65 0.64 21.24
N LEU A 15 13.75 1.20 22.05
CA LEU A 15 13.95 1.26 23.49
C LEU A 15 13.23 0.07 24.12
N VAL A 16 13.99 -0.89 24.62
CA VAL A 16 13.46 -1.97 25.46
C VAL A 16 13.36 -1.43 26.88
N THR A 17 12.16 -1.09 27.34
CA THR A 17 11.92 -0.77 28.75
C THR A 17 11.46 -2.03 29.47
N TYR A 18 12.25 -2.49 30.45
CA TYR A 18 11.87 -3.60 31.32
C TYR A 18 10.94 -3.09 32.42
N PHE A 19 9.66 -3.44 32.35
CA PHE A 19 8.72 -3.36 33.48
C PHE A 19 8.06 -4.73 33.64
N GLY A 20 8.43 -5.45 34.71
CA GLY A 20 7.76 -6.66 35.21
C GLY A 20 7.21 -7.66 34.17
N PHE A 21 7.97 -8.72 33.88
CA PHE A 21 7.57 -9.90 33.08
C PHE A 21 7.00 -9.67 31.66
N SER A 22 6.91 -8.43 31.17
CA SER A 22 6.47 -8.07 29.83
C SER A 22 7.54 -7.25 29.12
N GLN A 23 7.95 -7.67 27.91
CA GLN A 23 8.79 -6.85 27.04
C GLN A 23 7.87 -5.94 26.22
N THR A 24 7.91 -4.65 26.49
CA THR A 24 7.22 -3.62 25.69
C THR A 24 8.26 -2.90 24.83
N CYS A 25 8.05 -2.92 23.51
CA CYS A 25 8.87 -2.18 22.56
C CYS A 25 8.11 -0.94 22.08
N LEU A 26 8.67 0.24 22.35
CA LEU A 26 8.14 1.53 21.87
C LEU A 26 8.82 1.93 20.56
N LEU A 27 8.02 2.40 19.59
CA LEU A 27 8.50 3.02 18.35
C LEU A 27 8.58 4.54 18.49
N PHE A 28 9.71 5.10 18.07
CA PHE A 28 9.87 6.52 17.77
C PHE A 28 10.33 6.66 16.33
N PHE A 29 9.69 7.56 15.57
CA PHE A 29 10.17 7.96 14.25
C PHE A 29 11.15 9.13 14.45
N ALA A 30 12.41 8.95 14.05
CA ALA A 30 13.42 10.01 14.07
C ALA A 30 13.79 10.40 12.64
N GLN A 31 13.89 11.71 12.37
CA GLN A 31 14.35 12.24 11.09
C GLN A 31 15.84 12.60 11.19
N LEU A 32 16.64 12.08 10.28
CA LEU A 32 18.04 12.49 10.13
C LEU A 32 18.12 13.84 9.41
N SER A 33 18.68 14.84 10.09
CA SER A 33 19.07 16.12 9.50
C SER A 33 20.53 16.39 9.88
N GLN A 34 21.39 16.55 8.87
CA GLN A 34 22.80 16.96 9.04
C GLN A 34 23.63 16.07 10.01
N GLY A 35 23.44 14.75 9.95
CA GLY A 35 24.28 13.81 10.71
C GLY A 35 24.11 13.86 12.24
N GLN A 36 23.06 14.53 12.74
CA GLN A 36 22.74 14.59 14.16
C GLN A 36 21.39 13.92 14.40
N LEU A 37 21.37 12.96 15.32
CA LEU A 37 20.16 12.24 15.71
C LEU A 37 19.35 13.11 16.69
N ARG A 38 18.36 13.84 16.19
CA ARG A 38 17.40 14.56 17.03
C ARG A 38 16.19 13.67 17.31
N VAL A 39 16.03 13.26 18.57
CA VAL A 39 14.72 12.82 19.08
C VAL A 39 13.81 14.05 19.00
N VAL A 40 12.82 14.04 18.11
CA VAL A 40 11.87 15.16 17.96
C VAL A 40 10.89 15.07 19.12
N PRO A 41 11.03 15.90 20.18
CA PRO A 41 10.18 15.80 21.35
C PRO A 41 9.01 16.76 21.14
N THR A 42 8.18 16.50 20.12
CA THR A 42 6.83 17.06 19.93
C THR A 42 6.28 16.65 18.58
N ILE A 43 5.72 15.44 18.50
CA ILE A 43 4.52 15.25 17.71
C ILE A 43 3.44 15.04 18.75
N ALA A 44 2.53 16.01 18.92
CA ALA A 44 1.43 15.96 19.89
C ALA A 44 0.43 14.81 19.64
N ASN A 45 0.76 13.84 18.78
CA ASN A 45 -0.03 12.69 18.35
C ASN A 45 0.86 11.49 17.99
N ALA A 46 2.02 11.31 18.63
CA ALA A 46 2.82 10.11 18.45
C ALA A 46 2.04 8.87 18.93
N LYS A 47 1.47 8.11 18.00
CA LYS A 47 0.89 6.79 18.29
C LYS A 47 2.06 5.83 18.54
N VAL A 48 2.10 5.26 19.74
CA VAL A 48 3.02 4.17 20.10
C VAL A 48 2.42 2.87 19.61
N TYR A 49 3.15 2.15 18.77
CA TYR A 49 2.72 0.86 18.23
C TYR A 49 3.48 -0.28 18.91
N TYR A 50 2.73 -1.19 19.54
CA TYR A 50 3.26 -2.35 20.20
C TYR A 50 3.27 -3.52 19.22
N PHE A 51 4.46 -3.89 18.79
CA PHE A 51 4.70 -5.19 18.17
C PHE A 51 5.02 -6.16 19.30
N GLY A 52 4.45 -7.37 19.29
CA GLY A 52 4.68 -8.37 20.36
C GLY A 52 6.15 -8.77 20.50
N ASN A 53 6.43 -9.90 21.18
CA ASN A 53 7.78 -10.38 21.55
C ASN A 53 8.78 -10.68 20.39
N ARG A 54 8.61 -10.13 19.17
CA ARG A 54 9.53 -10.32 18.04
C ARG A 54 10.48 -9.13 17.91
N SER A 55 11.77 -9.44 17.82
CA SER A 55 12.85 -8.47 17.65
C SER A 55 12.73 -7.68 16.33
N PHE A 56 12.90 -6.36 16.39
CA PHE A 56 12.81 -5.43 15.25
C PHE A 56 13.83 -5.68 14.13
N SER A 57 14.89 -6.44 14.41
CA SER A 57 15.86 -6.91 13.41
C SER A 57 15.24 -7.82 12.33
N ALA A 58 13.96 -8.16 12.44
CA ALA A 58 13.23 -8.98 11.48
C ALA A 58 12.40 -8.17 10.45
N LEU A 59 12.16 -6.87 10.67
CA LEU A 59 11.38 -6.06 9.73
C LEU A 59 12.17 -5.82 8.44
N LYS A 60 11.52 -6.06 7.31
CA LYS A 60 12.06 -5.87 5.97
C LYS A 60 11.03 -5.19 5.08
N PHE A 61 11.54 -4.45 4.09
CA PHE A 61 10.75 -4.10 2.93
C PHE A 61 10.45 -5.38 2.14
N PHE A 62 9.22 -5.53 1.70
CA PHE A 62 8.87 -6.59 0.77
C PHE A 62 9.66 -6.36 -0.52
N ASN A 63 10.43 -7.36 -0.92
CA ASN A 63 11.14 -7.36 -2.18
C ASN A 63 10.50 -8.42 -3.08
N ARG A 64 9.85 -7.95 -4.14
CA ARG A 64 9.23 -8.80 -5.16
C ARG A 64 10.35 -9.48 -5.95
N SER A 65 10.27 -10.80 -6.06
CA SER A 65 11.26 -11.61 -6.77
C SER A 65 10.71 -12.07 -8.11
N ASN A 66 9.55 -12.73 -8.11
CA ASN A 66 8.87 -13.26 -9.31
C ASN A 66 7.35 -13.40 -9.10
N GLU A 67 6.83 -12.87 -7.99
CA GLU A 67 5.41 -12.96 -7.65
C GLU A 67 4.58 -12.23 -8.71
N ALA A 68 3.44 -12.77 -9.09
CA ALA A 68 2.56 -12.12 -10.05
C ALA A 68 1.58 -11.19 -9.34
N VAL A 69 1.35 -10.01 -9.93
CA VAL A 69 0.36 -9.04 -9.48
C VAL A 69 -0.78 -9.04 -10.50
N TYR A 70 -1.99 -9.26 -10.04
CA TYR A 70 -3.17 -9.40 -10.88
C TYR A 70 -4.08 -8.19 -10.70
N PRO A 71 -4.38 -7.44 -11.76
CA PRO A 71 -5.25 -6.29 -11.67
C PRO A 71 -6.70 -6.77 -11.60
N ILE A 72 -7.49 -6.17 -10.72
CA ILE A 72 -8.88 -6.53 -10.49
C ILE A 72 -9.78 -5.30 -10.38
N TRP A 73 -11.07 -5.51 -10.60
CA TRP A 73 -12.09 -4.48 -10.50
C TRP A 73 -13.44 -5.08 -10.08
N ASN A 74 -14.43 -4.20 -9.95
CA ASN A 74 -15.82 -4.49 -9.59
C ASN A 74 -15.94 -5.27 -8.29
N THR A 75 -15.23 -4.82 -7.25
CA THR A 75 -15.12 -5.59 -6.02
C THR A 75 -14.99 -4.71 -4.79
N ILE A 76 -15.45 -5.25 -3.66
CA ILE A 76 -15.38 -4.65 -2.34
C ILE A 76 -14.73 -5.66 -1.38
N ALA A 77 -14.36 -5.23 -0.18
CA ALA A 77 -13.90 -6.16 0.85
C ALA A 77 -14.92 -7.29 1.08
N GLY A 78 -14.44 -8.53 1.11
CA GLY A 78 -15.25 -9.75 1.19
C GLY A 78 -16.08 -10.07 -0.06
N GLY A 79 -16.02 -9.26 -1.11
CA GLY A 79 -16.73 -9.46 -2.38
C GLY A 79 -15.90 -10.20 -3.43
N ASN A 80 -16.58 -10.85 -4.38
CA ASN A 80 -15.93 -11.44 -5.55
C ASN A 80 -15.30 -10.35 -6.42
N SER A 81 -14.26 -10.68 -7.17
CA SER A 81 -13.55 -9.75 -8.04
C SER A 81 -13.55 -10.21 -9.49
N SER A 82 -13.58 -9.25 -10.41
CA SER A 82 -13.40 -9.48 -11.84
C SER A 82 -11.96 -9.11 -12.26
N PRO A 83 -11.34 -9.87 -13.18
CA PRO A 83 -10.05 -9.48 -13.73
C PRO A 83 -10.17 -8.21 -14.59
N THR A 84 -9.16 -7.35 -14.51
CA THR A 84 -9.01 -6.15 -15.35
C THR A 84 -8.24 -6.51 -16.63
N TRP A 85 -8.58 -5.89 -17.76
CA TRP A 85 -8.02 -6.19 -19.09
C TRP A 85 -7.40 -4.95 -19.75
N THR A 86 -6.68 -5.10 -20.87
CA THR A 86 -5.98 -3.98 -21.53
C THR A 86 -6.77 -3.33 -22.68
N SER A 87 -7.92 -3.86 -23.05
CA SER A 87 -8.63 -3.46 -24.27
C SER A 87 -10.16 -3.54 -24.15
N GLU A 88 -10.69 -3.51 -22.93
CA GLU A 88 -12.13 -3.52 -22.68
C GLU A 88 -12.69 -2.10 -22.59
N ILE A 89 -13.99 -1.98 -22.29
CA ILE A 89 -14.69 -0.70 -22.10
C ILE A 89 -14.73 -0.33 -20.61
N GLU A 90 -14.68 -1.30 -19.70
CA GLU A 90 -14.64 -1.15 -18.25
C GLU A 90 -13.58 -2.09 -17.69
N GLY A 91 -13.09 -1.83 -16.46
CA GLY A 91 -12.07 -2.69 -15.87
C GLY A 91 -10.81 -2.70 -16.72
N ILE A 92 -10.24 -1.53 -16.99
CA ILE A 92 -9.12 -1.38 -17.93
C ILE A 92 -7.86 -0.86 -17.22
N TYR A 93 -6.71 -1.31 -17.69
CA TYR A 93 -5.43 -0.63 -17.47
C TYR A 93 -4.67 -0.48 -18.80
N ASN A 94 -3.84 0.55 -18.94
CA ASN A 94 -2.93 0.63 -20.08
C ASN A 94 -1.78 -0.35 -19.87
N ILE A 95 -1.31 -1.01 -20.92
CA ILE A 95 -0.18 -1.96 -20.80
C ILE A 95 1.10 -1.32 -20.23
N ALA A 96 1.32 -0.03 -20.49
CA ALA A 96 2.43 0.74 -19.92
C ALA A 96 2.25 1.05 -18.42
N ASP A 97 1.00 1.00 -17.93
CA ASP A 97 0.61 1.28 -16.56
C ASP A 97 0.18 -0.03 -15.86
N SER A 98 0.94 -1.10 -16.08
CA SER A 98 0.62 -2.46 -15.64
C SER A 98 0.74 -2.62 -14.11
N PRO A 99 0.05 -3.58 -13.49
CA PRO A 99 0.21 -3.85 -12.05
C PRO A 99 1.62 -4.29 -11.66
N ASP A 100 2.48 -4.63 -12.64
CA ASP A 100 3.85 -5.04 -12.35
C ASP A 100 4.71 -3.90 -11.82
N VAL A 101 4.39 -2.66 -12.16
CA VAL A 101 5.15 -1.49 -11.71
C VAL A 101 4.83 -1.08 -10.26
N VAL A 102 3.82 -1.69 -9.64
CA VAL A 102 3.42 -1.37 -8.25
C VAL A 102 4.51 -1.71 -7.21
N PHE A 103 5.47 -2.57 -7.58
CA PHE A 103 6.54 -3.06 -6.70
C PHE A 103 7.93 -2.96 -7.34
N ASP A 104 8.13 -2.04 -8.29
CA ASP A 104 9.38 -1.91 -9.04
C ASP A 104 10.40 -0.96 -8.37
N ASN A 105 10.01 -0.32 -7.26
CA ASN A 105 10.78 0.67 -6.51
C ASN A 105 11.16 1.90 -7.35
N ASP A 106 10.29 2.28 -8.30
CA ASP A 106 10.45 3.44 -9.16
C ASP A 106 9.23 4.38 -9.05
N LEU A 107 9.45 5.61 -8.56
CA LEU A 107 8.38 6.61 -8.46
C LEU A 107 8.06 7.31 -9.79
N THR A 108 8.68 6.89 -10.89
CA THR A 108 8.47 7.44 -12.24
C THR A 108 7.58 6.58 -13.12
N THR A 109 7.33 5.32 -12.74
CA THR A 109 6.33 4.43 -13.33
C THR A 109 5.01 4.54 -12.56
N GLU A 110 3.88 4.23 -13.20
CA GLU A 110 2.56 4.42 -12.60
C GLU A 110 1.65 3.24 -12.92
N TYR A 111 1.03 2.66 -11.90
CA TYR A 111 -0.08 1.73 -12.10
C TYR A 111 -1.38 2.53 -12.19
N THR A 112 -2.17 2.27 -13.23
CA THR A 112 -3.48 2.89 -13.44
C THR A 112 -4.54 1.82 -13.59
N ASN A 113 -5.63 1.90 -12.81
CA ASN A 113 -6.78 1.00 -12.93
C ASN A 113 -8.09 1.79 -13.05
N CYS A 114 -8.82 1.52 -14.12
CA CYS A 114 -10.08 2.16 -14.46
C CYS A 114 -11.21 1.15 -14.20
N GLY A 115 -12.17 1.53 -13.36
CA GLY A 115 -13.26 0.64 -12.95
C GLY A 115 -14.42 0.60 -13.94
N SER A 116 -15.64 0.63 -13.42
CA SER A 116 -16.89 0.50 -14.18
C SER A 116 -17.28 1.73 -15.02
N CYS A 117 -16.42 2.75 -15.08
CA CYS A 117 -16.69 3.93 -15.90
C CYS A 117 -15.87 3.87 -17.17
N SER A 118 -16.54 3.92 -18.31
CA SER A 118 -15.89 3.72 -19.58
C SER A 118 -14.91 4.83 -19.92
N SER A 119 -13.70 4.42 -20.34
CA SER A 119 -12.68 5.33 -20.86
C SER A 119 -13.21 5.98 -22.15
N GLY A 120 -13.63 7.24 -22.07
CA GLY A 120 -14.23 7.98 -23.19
C GLY A 120 -15.69 8.39 -22.98
N SER A 121 -16.33 8.01 -21.87
CA SER A 121 -17.59 8.63 -21.47
C SER A 121 -17.36 10.04 -20.92
N SER A 122 -18.24 10.99 -21.27
CA SER A 122 -18.27 12.34 -20.67
C SER A 122 -18.75 12.33 -19.21
N SER A 123 -19.18 11.17 -18.70
CA SER A 123 -19.69 10.94 -17.35
C SER A 123 -18.58 10.52 -16.39
N MET A 124 -17.53 11.35 -16.27
CA MET A 124 -16.54 11.17 -15.21
C MET A 124 -17.19 11.47 -13.86
N LEU A 125 -17.18 10.50 -12.95
CA LEU A 125 -17.69 10.64 -11.59
C LEU A 125 -16.55 10.47 -10.58
N ILE A 126 -16.77 10.94 -9.36
CA ILE A 126 -15.81 10.75 -8.26
C ILE A 126 -15.63 9.27 -7.92
N THR A 127 -16.69 8.47 -8.11
CA THR A 127 -16.75 7.04 -7.79
C THR A 127 -16.16 6.14 -8.87
N CYS A 128 -15.85 6.67 -10.04
CA CYS A 128 -15.23 5.88 -11.10
C CYS A 128 -13.84 5.42 -10.68
N GLY A 129 -13.42 4.19 -10.96
CA GLY A 129 -12.11 3.70 -10.53
C GLY A 129 -12.00 3.39 -9.03
N GLU A 130 -13.01 3.71 -8.21
CA GLU A 130 -13.20 3.01 -6.93
C GLU A 130 -13.54 1.54 -7.18
N ASN A 131 -13.40 0.70 -6.16
CA ASN A 131 -13.64 -0.76 -6.25
C ASN A 131 -12.73 -1.45 -7.28
N THR A 132 -11.55 -0.87 -7.48
CA THR A 132 -10.46 -1.40 -8.30
C THR A 132 -9.23 -1.66 -7.45
N GLY A 133 -8.28 -2.41 -7.98
CA GLY A 133 -7.01 -2.64 -7.30
C GLY A 133 -6.30 -3.84 -7.87
N TRP A 134 -5.64 -4.60 -7.00
CA TRP A 134 -4.89 -5.78 -7.40
C TRP A 134 -4.88 -6.84 -6.30
N TYR A 135 -4.56 -8.06 -6.68
CA TYR A 135 -4.08 -9.07 -5.73
C TYR A 135 -2.68 -9.56 -6.10
N LEU A 136 -1.89 -9.82 -5.07
CA LEU A 136 -0.54 -10.34 -5.13
C LEU A 136 -0.55 -11.77 -4.59
N SER A 137 0.00 -12.70 -5.36
CA SER A 137 0.19 -14.09 -4.90
C SER A 137 1.67 -14.36 -4.63
N LEU A 138 2.00 -14.65 -3.38
CA LEU A 138 3.37 -14.96 -2.95
C LEU A 138 3.75 -16.44 -3.19
N GLY A 139 2.84 -17.22 -3.77
CA GLY A 139 3.02 -18.65 -4.02
C GLY A 139 3.24 -19.40 -2.71
N ASN A 140 4.43 -19.98 -2.54
CA ASN A 140 4.80 -20.77 -1.36
C ASN A 140 5.42 -19.94 -0.23
N ARG A 141 5.49 -18.61 -0.38
CA ARG A 141 6.02 -17.69 0.64
C ARG A 141 4.88 -17.13 1.46
N PHE A 142 5.16 -16.89 2.73
CA PHE A 142 4.28 -16.11 3.60
C PHE A 142 4.97 -14.80 3.95
N PHE A 143 4.18 -13.75 4.12
CA PHE A 143 4.64 -12.46 4.60
C PHE A 143 3.65 -11.97 5.64
N SER A 144 4.13 -11.33 6.70
CA SER A 144 3.31 -10.65 7.71
C SER A 144 3.37 -9.14 7.47
N LEU A 145 2.37 -8.58 6.79
CA LEU A 145 2.26 -7.14 6.55
C LEU A 145 2.02 -6.37 7.85
N VAL A 146 2.94 -5.45 8.16
CA VAL A 146 2.94 -4.61 9.36
C VAL A 146 2.56 -3.17 9.04
N ALA A 147 3.09 -2.65 7.94
CA ALA A 147 2.89 -1.27 7.55
C ALA A 147 3.08 -1.11 6.04
N PHE A 148 2.67 0.02 5.48
CA PHE A 148 2.87 0.32 4.07
C PHE A 148 2.99 1.82 3.78
N TYR A 149 3.59 2.13 2.63
CA TYR A 149 3.49 3.43 1.97
C TYR A 149 2.84 3.27 0.60
N ILE A 150 2.19 4.33 0.12
CA ILE A 150 1.78 4.48 -1.28
C ILE A 150 2.44 5.72 -1.86
N GLY A 151 3.00 5.59 -3.06
CA GLY A 151 3.53 6.70 -3.85
C GLY A 151 2.43 7.38 -4.66
N THR A 152 2.37 8.72 -4.63
CA THR A 152 1.42 9.46 -5.45
C THR A 152 1.70 9.31 -6.93
N ASN A 153 0.65 9.33 -7.76
CA ASN A 153 0.81 9.30 -9.21
C ASN A 153 1.66 10.45 -9.75
N THR A 154 2.14 10.31 -10.98
CA THR A 154 3.13 11.19 -11.59
C THR A 154 2.54 12.54 -12.05
N LYS A 155 1.24 12.59 -12.36
CA LYS A 155 0.65 13.71 -13.11
C LYS A 155 -0.72 14.20 -12.63
N TYR A 156 -1.63 13.29 -12.29
CA TYR A 156 -3.06 13.54 -12.16
C TYR A 156 -3.53 13.42 -10.70
N PRO A 157 -3.43 14.47 -9.87
CA PRO A 157 -3.74 14.39 -8.44
C PRO A 157 -5.15 13.86 -8.14
N GLN A 158 -6.12 14.05 -9.04
CA GLN A 158 -7.49 13.53 -8.91
C GLN A 158 -7.60 11.99 -8.87
N ARG A 159 -6.55 11.28 -9.33
CA ARG A 159 -6.47 9.81 -9.36
C ARG A 159 -5.83 9.21 -8.11
N ASP A 160 -5.27 10.04 -7.21
CA ASP A 160 -4.65 9.55 -5.98
C ASP A 160 -5.66 8.75 -5.15
N PRO A 161 -5.34 7.51 -4.75
CA PRO A 161 -6.20 6.75 -3.85
C PRO A 161 -6.13 7.37 -2.45
N LEU A 162 -7.27 7.65 -1.83
CA LEU A 162 -7.34 8.25 -0.50
C LEU A 162 -7.56 7.22 0.60
N THR A 163 -8.38 6.21 0.33
CA THR A 163 -8.65 5.10 1.26
C THR A 163 -8.58 3.77 0.52
N ILE A 164 -8.21 2.73 1.25
CA ILE A 164 -8.11 1.37 0.74
C ILE A 164 -8.63 0.35 1.74
N THR A 165 -8.94 -0.84 1.24
CA THR A 165 -8.92 -2.06 2.06
C THR A 165 -7.73 -2.92 1.69
N ILE A 166 -7.16 -3.58 2.70
CA ILE A 166 -6.18 -4.65 2.51
C ILE A 166 -6.73 -5.91 3.14
N GLU A 167 -6.66 -7.01 2.39
CA GLU A 167 -7.08 -8.32 2.81
C GLU A 167 -5.96 -9.34 2.62
N GLY A 168 -5.96 -10.37 3.47
CA GLY A 168 -5.05 -11.50 3.39
C GLY A 168 -5.78 -12.80 3.05
N SER A 169 -5.10 -13.70 2.35
CA SER A 169 -5.59 -15.07 2.08
C SER A 169 -4.46 -16.10 2.11
N ASN A 170 -4.81 -17.32 2.52
CA ASN A 170 -3.93 -18.50 2.47
C ASN A 170 -4.45 -19.58 1.51
N LEU A 171 -5.43 -19.23 0.68
CA LEU A 171 -6.02 -20.13 -0.30
C LEU A 171 -5.22 -20.17 -1.60
N GLN A 172 -5.55 -21.14 -2.47
CA GLN A 172 -4.87 -21.32 -3.73
C GLN A 172 -5.32 -20.29 -4.77
N ARG A 173 -4.51 -20.08 -5.81
CA ARG A 173 -4.73 -19.04 -6.83
C ARG A 173 -6.14 -19.07 -7.41
N ASP A 174 -6.67 -20.24 -7.73
CA ASP A 174 -7.96 -20.40 -8.41
C ASP A 174 -9.15 -19.95 -7.54
N GLU A 175 -8.93 -19.80 -6.23
CA GLU A 175 -9.93 -19.33 -5.27
C GLU A 175 -9.88 -17.81 -5.07
N LEU A 176 -8.79 -17.14 -5.45
CA LEU A 176 -8.53 -15.73 -5.14
C LEU A 176 -9.49 -14.74 -5.83
N ILE A 177 -10.29 -15.19 -6.80
CA ILE A 177 -11.37 -14.38 -7.39
C ILE A 177 -12.59 -14.27 -6.47
N PHE A 178 -12.75 -15.15 -5.48
CA PHE A 178 -13.93 -15.19 -4.64
C PHE A 178 -13.74 -14.37 -3.36
N GLY A 179 -14.78 -13.64 -2.96
CA GLY A 179 -14.73 -12.75 -1.81
C GLY A 179 -14.54 -13.45 -0.48
N TRP A 180 -15.10 -14.65 -0.33
CA TRP A 180 -14.97 -15.47 0.88
C TRP A 180 -13.53 -15.95 1.12
N SER A 181 -12.66 -15.86 0.13
CA SER A 181 -11.25 -16.24 0.24
C SER A 181 -10.41 -15.23 1.01
N TRP A 182 -10.96 -14.05 1.29
CA TRP A 182 -10.23 -12.90 1.79
C TRP A 182 -10.63 -12.54 3.21
N THR A 183 -9.64 -12.25 4.04
CA THR A 183 -9.83 -11.74 5.41
C THR A 183 -9.38 -10.29 5.49
N LEU A 184 -10.29 -9.39 5.86
CA LEU A 184 -10.00 -7.96 6.02
C LEU A 184 -9.01 -7.71 7.17
N ILE A 185 -7.90 -7.04 6.85
CA ILE A 185 -6.86 -6.68 7.82
C ILE A 185 -6.64 -5.17 7.94
N TYR A 186 -7.07 -4.39 6.95
CA TYR A 186 -6.97 -2.94 6.95
C TYR A 186 -8.14 -2.32 6.18
N ASN A 187 -8.69 -1.22 6.70
CA ASN A 187 -9.74 -0.44 6.05
C ASN A 187 -9.64 1.01 6.52
N ASP A 188 -8.77 1.78 5.89
CA ASP A 188 -8.51 3.16 6.28
C ASP A 188 -7.74 3.89 5.15
N SER A 189 -7.24 5.08 5.47
CA SER A 189 -6.41 5.96 4.66
C SER A 189 -5.23 5.27 3.96
N THR A 190 -4.84 5.77 2.79
CA THR A 190 -3.58 5.40 2.12
C THR A 190 -2.38 6.18 2.64
N GLY A 191 -2.60 7.17 3.51
CA GLY A 191 -1.60 8.18 3.86
C GLY A 191 -1.51 9.33 2.86
N LEU A 192 -2.39 9.36 1.84
CA LEU A 192 -2.45 10.40 0.81
C LEU A 192 -3.57 11.43 1.02
N VAL A 193 -4.27 11.43 2.17
CA VAL A 193 -5.34 12.41 2.45
C VAL A 193 -4.84 13.84 2.22
N SER A 194 -3.69 14.18 2.81
CA SER A 194 -2.92 15.36 2.41
C SER A 194 -2.10 15.05 1.16
N ASN A 195 -2.14 15.91 0.15
CA ASN A 195 -1.37 15.73 -1.08
C ASN A 195 0.12 16.05 -0.84
N PRO A 196 1.04 15.07 -0.85
CA PRO A 196 2.46 15.28 -0.59
C PRO A 196 3.25 15.84 -1.79
N GLY A 197 2.59 16.06 -2.94
CA GLY A 197 3.25 16.30 -4.23
C GLY A 197 3.17 15.07 -5.14
N ARG A 198 3.77 15.14 -6.33
CA ARG A 198 3.77 14.04 -7.32
C ARG A 198 5.02 13.18 -7.17
N SER A 199 4.92 11.88 -7.45
CA SER A 199 6.03 10.93 -7.32
C SER A 199 6.66 10.99 -5.92
N THR A 200 5.80 11.07 -4.89
CA THR A 200 6.20 11.21 -3.49
C THR A 200 5.41 10.24 -2.64
N PHE A 201 6.07 9.57 -1.69
CA PHE A 201 5.38 8.74 -0.71
C PHE A 201 4.47 9.55 0.22
N GLY A 202 3.32 8.96 0.54
CA GLY A 202 2.43 9.43 1.59
C GLY A 202 2.97 9.21 3.00
N VAL A 203 2.10 9.46 3.97
CA VAL A 203 2.36 9.14 5.38
C VAL A 203 2.31 7.62 5.57
N LEU A 204 3.25 7.07 6.35
CA LEU A 204 3.27 5.64 6.69
C LEU A 204 1.94 5.22 7.33
N GLN A 205 1.37 4.13 6.83
CA GLN A 205 0.18 3.51 7.38
C GLN A 205 0.54 2.22 8.10
N ILE A 206 -0.06 2.00 9.27
CA ILE A 206 0.24 0.84 10.13
C ILE A 206 -0.99 -0.04 10.22
N ILE A 207 -0.78 -1.35 10.07
CA ILE A 207 -1.83 -2.35 10.22
C ILE A 207 -2.12 -2.50 11.73
N PRO A 208 -3.35 -2.21 12.20
CA PRO A 208 -3.63 -2.09 13.63
C PRO A 208 -3.73 -3.41 14.38
N GLN A 209 -3.88 -4.54 13.67
CA GLN A 209 -3.99 -5.88 14.26
C GLN A 209 -2.65 -6.62 14.25
N PHE A 210 -2.52 -7.66 15.07
CA PHE A 210 -1.35 -8.55 15.02
C PHE A 210 -1.19 -9.11 13.60
N PRO A 211 -0.05 -8.89 12.93
CA PRO A 211 0.11 -9.20 11.51
C PRO A 211 0.24 -10.71 11.32
N LEU A 212 -0.90 -11.36 11.04
CA LEU A 212 -0.93 -12.76 10.63
C LEU A 212 -0.23 -12.91 9.28
N PRO A 213 0.57 -13.97 9.10
CA PRO A 213 1.21 -14.24 7.83
C PRO A 213 0.17 -14.70 6.80
N TYR A 214 0.21 -14.10 5.61
CA TYR A 214 -0.61 -14.50 4.47
C TYR A 214 0.25 -14.86 3.26
N ALA A 215 -0.23 -15.82 2.46
CA ALA A 215 0.36 -16.19 1.19
C ALA A 215 -0.10 -15.29 0.03
N ASN A 216 -1.22 -14.58 0.20
CA ASN A 216 -1.75 -13.67 -0.80
C ASN A 216 -2.30 -12.41 -0.15
N TYR A 217 -2.21 -11.29 -0.86
CA TYR A 217 -2.73 -9.99 -0.44
C TYR A 217 -3.63 -9.41 -1.53
N ARG A 218 -4.73 -8.79 -1.13
CA ARG A 218 -5.61 -8.02 -2.02
C ARG A 218 -5.70 -6.60 -1.51
N VAL A 219 -5.48 -5.64 -2.39
CA VAL A 219 -5.59 -4.20 -2.10
C VAL A 219 -6.66 -3.61 -3.01
N LEU A 220 -7.66 -2.97 -2.41
CA LEU A 220 -8.77 -2.34 -3.13
C LEU A 220 -8.85 -0.86 -2.80
N ILE A 221 -8.96 -0.01 -3.81
CA ILE A 221 -9.20 1.42 -3.64
C ILE A 221 -10.68 1.64 -3.32
N THR A 222 -10.97 2.26 -2.18
CA THR A 222 -12.34 2.53 -1.73
C THR A 222 -12.74 3.99 -1.90
N SER A 223 -11.78 4.91 -2.05
CA SER A 223 -12.05 6.29 -2.47
C SER A 223 -10.82 6.94 -3.10
N LYS A 224 -11.03 8.02 -3.86
CA LYS A 224 -9.96 8.80 -4.50
C LYS A 224 -10.19 10.31 -4.44
N ARG A 225 -9.15 11.08 -4.80
CA ARG A 225 -9.11 12.52 -4.52
C ARG A 225 -10.11 13.36 -5.30
N GLY A 226 -10.39 13.03 -6.57
CA GLY A 226 -11.21 13.89 -7.42
C GLY A 226 -11.94 13.13 -8.51
N ILE A 227 -12.46 13.86 -9.50
CA ILE A 227 -13.24 13.31 -10.60
C ILE A 227 -12.30 12.85 -11.72
N ASP A 228 -12.36 11.57 -12.06
CA ASP A 228 -11.58 10.89 -13.11
C ASP A 228 -12.13 9.47 -13.29
N THR A 229 -11.89 8.82 -14.41
CA THR A 229 -12.34 7.44 -14.66
C THR A 229 -11.51 6.38 -13.92
N CYS A 230 -10.31 6.74 -13.45
CA CYS A 230 -9.33 5.79 -12.93
C CYS A 230 -8.74 6.20 -11.58
N THR A 231 -8.10 5.25 -10.93
CA THR A 231 -7.15 5.46 -9.83
C THR A 231 -5.74 5.20 -10.33
N SER A 232 -4.76 5.91 -9.77
CA SER A 232 -3.37 5.65 -10.09
C SER A 232 -2.40 6.06 -9.00
N TYR A 233 -1.27 5.36 -8.95
CA TYR A 233 -0.21 5.52 -7.97
C TYR A 233 1.06 4.83 -8.50
N THR A 234 2.22 5.25 -7.99
CA THR A 234 3.51 4.78 -8.53
C THR A 234 3.96 3.49 -7.86
N GLU A 235 3.80 3.39 -6.55
CA GLU A 235 4.43 2.34 -5.75
C GLU A 235 3.55 1.95 -4.57
N PHE A 236 3.56 0.67 -4.20
CA PHE A 236 2.99 0.15 -2.97
C PHE A 236 4.08 -0.57 -2.16
N MET A 237 4.68 0.15 -1.22
CA MET A 237 5.78 -0.38 -0.43
C MET A 237 5.24 -1.11 0.82
N MET A 238 5.36 -2.43 0.85
CA MET A 238 4.99 -3.26 2.00
C MET A 238 6.15 -3.42 2.98
N ILE A 239 5.87 -3.33 4.28
CA ILE A 239 6.83 -3.50 5.37
C ILE A 239 6.32 -4.60 6.29
N GLY A 240 7.17 -5.56 6.64
CA GLY A 240 6.74 -6.76 7.36
C GLY A 240 7.88 -7.74 7.61
N TYR A 241 7.57 -9.01 7.86
CA TYR A 241 8.55 -10.09 8.06
C TYR A 241 8.11 -11.41 7.44
#